data_AF-A0A4R2NCF4-F1
#
_entry.id   AF-A0A4R2NCF4-F1
#
_cell.length_a   1.000
_cell.length_b   1.000
_cell.length_c   1.000
_cell.angle_alpha   90.00
_cell.angle_beta   90.00
_cell.angle_gamma   90.00
#
_symmetry.space_group_name_H-M   'P 1'
#
loop_
_entity.id
_entity.type
_entity.pdbx_description
1 polymer ?
#
loop_
_entity_poly.entity_id
_entity_poly.type
_entity_poly.pdbx_seq_one_letter_code
_entity_poly.pdbx_strand_id
1 'polypeptide(L)'
;MAQHFRLSAAARQLSLDGLASLSDAEIFQLLKQSRWGNVEDMNDVICPHCHTHHQAYFISTRKQWQCKYCQHRFSITAGTIFQGAKLSLRKIVLAIFYFATESKGLSAITLSHKLNVQYKTAWVLLHKFRESLEKAKDLTPLNGEVHIDGAYVNCYIRPKNFRHKRIDRRKKRYQRADKSCVLVFRQRAASQAVMKGADRSIVAVVKEENTQDILDLTQRLVKPNSTIHADENPAYDSLAFHYDLWRVNHSLEYCSIDGITNNLAESFFARLRRAITGIYHKMNNKYLMFYANEIAWREDNRRKSVKEKFEQLLKCCLNTLPSRDFIGYWQGNKKAEALFGLASLTASNDSHYLNAA
;
A
#
# COMPACT_ATOMS: atom_id res chain seq x y z
N MET A 1 -25.95 4.16 -22.21
CA MET A 1 -24.90 3.58 -21.34
C MET A 1 -24.46 4.64 -20.35
N ALA A 2 -24.44 4.35 -19.04
CA ALA A 2 -23.91 5.28 -18.05
C ALA A 2 -22.41 5.50 -18.28
N GLN A 3 -21.95 6.75 -18.23
CA GLN A 3 -20.54 7.09 -18.41
C GLN A 3 -19.69 6.41 -17.31
N HIS A 4 -18.60 5.76 -17.69
CA HIS A 4 -17.65 5.19 -16.72
C HIS A 4 -17.04 6.32 -15.87
N PHE A 5 -17.08 6.22 -14.53
CA PHE A 5 -16.68 7.30 -13.61
C PHE A 5 -15.33 7.95 -13.94
N ARG A 6 -14.32 7.15 -14.33
CA ARG A 6 -12.98 7.68 -14.69
C ARG A 6 -12.96 8.59 -15.92
N LEU A 7 -13.98 8.55 -16.76
CA LEU A 7 -14.13 9.42 -17.93
C LEU A 7 -14.86 10.73 -17.58
N SER A 8 -15.42 10.84 -16.37
CA SER A 8 -16.15 12.03 -15.92
C SER A 8 -15.21 13.20 -15.58
N ALA A 9 -15.77 14.41 -15.54
CA ALA A 9 -15.06 15.59 -15.02
C ALA A 9 -14.77 15.47 -13.52
N ALA A 10 -15.67 14.84 -12.75
CA ALA A 10 -15.50 14.62 -11.31
C ALA A 10 -14.26 13.80 -10.96
N ALA A 11 -13.82 12.90 -11.85
CA ALA A 11 -12.58 12.15 -11.65
C ALA A 11 -11.30 13.02 -11.79
N ARG A 12 -11.38 14.18 -12.47
CA ARG A 12 -10.25 15.04 -12.89
C ARG A 12 -10.09 16.32 -12.05
N GLN A 13 -10.58 16.34 -10.81
CA GLN A 13 -10.57 17.51 -9.90
C GLN A 13 -9.16 18.02 -9.47
N LEU A 14 -8.07 17.43 -9.96
CA LEU A 14 -6.69 17.85 -9.69
C LEU A 14 -5.82 17.61 -10.93
N SER A 15 -5.14 18.65 -11.40
CA SER A 15 -4.27 18.60 -12.59
C SER A 15 -2.80 18.77 -12.24
N LEU A 16 -1.93 18.29 -13.13
CA LEU A 16 -0.48 18.47 -12.98
C LEU A 16 -0.12 19.96 -13.04
N ASP A 17 -0.66 20.69 -14.02
CA ASP A 17 -0.36 22.12 -14.22
C ASP A 17 -0.79 22.95 -13.01
N GLY A 18 -1.97 22.64 -12.45
CA GLY A 18 -2.47 23.31 -11.25
C GLY A 18 -1.60 23.08 -10.01
N LEU A 19 -1.01 21.89 -9.86
CA LEU A 19 -0.05 21.63 -8.77
C LEU A 19 1.33 22.23 -9.06
N ALA A 20 1.76 22.21 -10.33
CA ALA A 20 3.06 22.71 -10.73
C ALA A 20 3.15 24.24 -10.65
N SER A 21 2.03 24.95 -10.81
CA SER A 21 1.95 26.41 -10.74
C SER A 21 1.88 26.98 -9.32
N LEU A 22 1.54 26.17 -8.31
CA LEU A 22 1.47 26.63 -6.91
C LEU A 22 2.77 27.27 -6.47
N SER A 23 2.74 28.39 -5.76
CA SER A 23 3.89 28.97 -5.09
C SER A 23 4.41 28.08 -3.96
N ASP A 24 5.64 28.33 -3.51
CA ASP A 24 6.20 27.61 -2.36
C ASP A 24 5.44 27.90 -1.04
N ALA A 25 4.71 29.01 -0.96
CA ALA A 25 3.83 29.33 0.16
C ALA A 25 2.55 28.50 0.13
N GLU A 26 1.90 28.39 -1.03
CA GLU A 26 0.70 27.57 -1.21
C GLU A 26 0.99 26.08 -0.99
N ILE A 27 2.13 25.58 -1.45
CA ILE A 27 2.57 24.20 -1.17
C ILE A 27 2.76 23.99 0.33
N PHE A 28 3.34 24.96 1.03
CA PHE A 28 3.52 24.88 2.48
C PHE A 28 2.19 24.84 3.22
N GLN A 29 1.23 25.69 2.82
CA GLN A 29 -0.14 25.68 3.36
C GLN A 29 -0.88 24.37 3.07
N LEU A 30 -0.77 23.83 1.85
CA LEU A 30 -1.35 22.54 1.48
C LEU A 30 -0.85 21.41 2.40
N LEU A 31 0.46 21.38 2.69
CA LEU A 31 1.06 20.41 3.58
C LEU A 31 0.61 20.63 5.04
N LYS A 32 0.55 21.88 5.50
CA LYS A 32 0.05 22.24 6.85
C LYS A 32 -1.39 21.76 7.04
N GLN A 33 -2.27 22.11 6.09
CA GLN A 33 -3.67 21.71 6.08
C GLN A 33 -3.82 20.20 6.13
N SER A 34 -3.05 19.48 5.31
CA SER A 34 -3.13 18.01 5.23
C SER A 34 -2.60 17.32 6.50
N ARG A 35 -1.68 17.97 7.22
CA ARG A 35 -1.03 17.41 8.41
C ARG A 35 -1.79 17.69 9.71
N TRP A 36 -2.11 18.96 9.97
CA TRP A 36 -2.68 19.41 11.24
C TRP A 36 -4.04 20.08 11.10
N GLY A 37 -4.56 20.25 9.87
CA GLY A 37 -5.79 20.99 9.64
C GLY A 37 -5.62 22.49 9.85
N ASN A 38 -6.75 23.18 10.05
CA ASN A 38 -6.88 24.60 10.37
C ASN A 38 -5.98 25.54 9.53
N VAL A 39 -6.39 25.88 8.31
CA VAL A 39 -5.56 26.69 7.39
C VAL A 39 -5.35 28.11 7.90
N GLU A 40 -6.28 28.62 8.70
CA GLU A 40 -6.32 30.02 9.15
C GLU A 40 -5.29 30.30 10.25
N ASP A 41 -5.07 29.35 11.16
CA ASP A 41 -4.07 29.47 12.23
C ASP A 41 -2.79 28.70 11.90
N MET A 42 -1.74 29.44 11.52
CA MET A 42 -0.41 28.87 11.27
C MET A 42 0.27 28.32 12.53
N ASN A 43 -0.13 28.75 13.72
CA ASN A 43 0.46 28.33 14.99
C ASN A 43 -0.17 27.05 15.52
N ASP A 44 -1.41 26.75 15.12
CA ASP A 44 -2.15 25.56 15.54
C ASP A 44 -1.56 24.28 14.92
N VAL A 45 -0.74 23.56 15.69
CA VAL A 45 0.07 22.43 15.24
C VAL A 45 0.24 21.36 16.32
N ILE A 46 0.60 20.14 15.91
CA ILE A 46 1.00 19.07 16.82
C ILE A 46 2.52 18.93 16.78
N CYS A 47 3.18 19.06 17.94
CA CYS A 47 4.62 18.91 18.02
C CYS A 47 5.03 17.45 17.75
N PRO A 48 5.95 17.17 16.81
CA PRO A 48 6.38 15.80 16.52
C PRO A 48 7.24 15.16 17.62
N HIS A 49 7.74 15.95 18.59
CA HIS A 49 8.58 15.46 19.68
C HIS A 49 7.75 15.10 20.93
N CYS A 50 6.96 16.06 21.44
CA CYS A 50 6.14 15.86 22.64
C CYS A 50 4.67 15.48 22.37
N HIS A 51 4.25 15.43 21.10
CA HIS A 51 2.89 15.10 20.65
C HIS A 51 1.77 16.02 21.18
N THR A 52 2.11 17.13 21.83
CA THR A 52 1.12 18.10 22.31
C THR A 52 0.57 18.93 21.15
N HIS A 53 -0.76 18.91 21.01
CA HIS A 53 -1.51 19.82 20.13
C HIS A 53 -1.66 21.18 20.81
N HIS A 54 -1.13 22.25 20.18
CA HIS A 54 -1.14 23.59 20.75
C HIS A 54 -0.78 24.66 19.71
N GLN A 55 -0.90 25.92 20.11
CA GLN A 55 -0.38 27.05 19.35
C GLN A 55 1.14 27.20 19.55
N ALA A 56 1.95 26.68 18.62
CA ALA A 56 3.41 26.84 18.61
C ALA A 56 3.83 28.22 18.06
N TYR A 57 5.06 28.65 18.32
CA TYR A 57 5.57 29.91 17.74
C TYR A 57 6.11 29.66 16.33
N PHE A 58 5.44 30.21 15.30
CA PHE A 58 5.88 30.10 13.91
C PHE A 58 7.00 31.10 13.58
N ILE A 59 8.14 30.58 13.12
CA ILE A 59 9.31 31.34 12.67
C ILE A 59 9.27 31.42 11.15
N SER A 60 8.68 32.48 10.62
CA SER A 60 8.43 32.67 9.19
C SER A 60 9.71 32.61 8.33
N THR A 61 10.81 33.20 8.81
CA THR A 61 12.11 33.24 8.10
C THR A 61 12.70 31.86 7.84
N ARG A 62 12.42 30.88 8.70
CA ARG A 62 12.92 29.50 8.58
C ARG A 62 11.84 28.49 8.18
N LYS A 63 10.57 28.91 8.13
CA LYS A 63 9.39 28.04 7.94
C LYS A 63 9.38 26.88 8.94
N GLN A 64 9.63 27.20 10.21
CA GLN A 64 9.72 26.25 11.33
C GLN A 64 8.84 26.71 12.48
N TRP A 65 8.47 25.79 13.36
CA TRP A 65 7.77 26.08 14.60
C TRP A 65 8.66 25.79 15.80
N GLN A 66 8.53 26.58 16.86
CA GLN A 66 9.09 26.28 18.18
C GLN A 66 7.96 25.89 19.12
N CYS A 67 8.03 24.67 19.68
CA CYS A 67 7.05 24.17 20.63
C CYS A 67 7.09 24.97 21.93
N LYS A 68 5.93 25.37 22.47
CA LYS A 68 5.86 26.07 23.77
C LYS A 68 6.21 25.18 24.97
N TYR A 69 5.96 23.88 24.86
CA TYR A 69 6.15 22.92 25.96
C TYR A 69 7.56 22.36 26.02
N CYS A 70 8.05 21.75 24.93
CA CYS A 70 9.36 21.11 24.91
C CYS A 70 10.48 21.98 24.30
N GLN A 71 10.16 23.21 23.85
CA GLN A 71 11.11 24.13 23.19
C GLN A 71 11.78 23.60 21.91
N HIS A 72 11.43 22.37 21.48
CA HIS A 72 11.96 21.77 20.27
C HIS A 72 11.50 22.54 19.03
N ARG A 73 12.42 22.73 18.09
CA ARG A 73 12.17 23.38 16.80
C ARG A 73 11.97 22.34 15.71
N PHE A 74 10.88 22.45 14.96
CA PHE A 74 10.54 21.46 13.95
C PHE A 74 10.02 22.11 12.65
N SER A 75 10.21 21.40 11.54
CA SER A 75 9.69 21.78 10.22
C SER A 75 8.44 20.99 9.87
N ILE A 76 7.81 21.34 8.73
CA ILE A 76 6.59 20.66 8.26
C ILE A 76 6.83 19.18 7.91
N THR A 77 8.07 18.78 7.68
CA THR A 77 8.45 17.38 7.37
C THR A 77 9.01 16.61 8.57
N ALA A 78 9.30 17.29 9.69
CA ALA A 78 9.81 16.65 10.90
C ALA A 78 8.79 15.68 11.49
N GLY A 79 9.21 14.50 11.93
CA GLY A 79 8.30 13.44 12.42
C GLY A 79 7.48 12.75 11.33
N THR A 80 7.88 12.86 10.06
CA THR A 80 7.22 12.19 8.92
C THR A 80 8.20 11.33 8.12
N ILE A 81 7.72 10.57 7.12
CA ILE A 81 8.61 9.88 6.17
C ILE A 81 9.54 10.83 5.40
N PHE A 82 9.23 12.13 5.36
CA PHE A 82 10.04 13.17 4.72
C PHE A 82 11.05 13.83 5.65
N GLN A 83 11.22 13.34 6.88
CA GLN A 83 12.23 13.85 7.80
C GLN A 83 13.62 13.78 7.17
N GLY A 84 14.35 14.90 7.26
CA GLY A 84 15.69 15.04 6.67
C GLY A 84 15.73 15.01 5.13
N ALA A 85 14.58 15.11 4.45
CA ALA A 85 14.55 15.13 3.00
C ALA A 85 15.22 16.40 2.46
N LYS A 86 16.20 16.22 1.56
CA LYS A 86 16.81 17.31 0.76
C LYS A 86 15.99 17.66 -0.48
N LEU A 87 14.88 16.95 -0.69
CA LEU A 87 13.98 17.16 -1.82
C LEU A 87 13.05 18.35 -1.52
N SER A 88 12.86 19.25 -2.48
CA SER A 88 11.93 20.37 -2.30
C SER A 88 10.49 19.88 -2.08
N LEU A 89 9.71 20.64 -1.30
CA LEU A 89 8.31 20.32 -1.00
C LEU A 89 7.48 20.17 -2.28
N ARG A 90 7.75 20.99 -3.31
CA ARG A 90 7.15 20.88 -4.64
C ARG A 90 7.39 19.50 -5.26
N LYS A 91 8.63 19.03 -5.29
CA LYS A 91 8.96 17.71 -5.85
C LYS A 91 8.31 16.57 -5.05
N ILE A 92 8.15 16.71 -3.73
CA ILE A 92 7.41 15.74 -2.90
C ILE A 92 5.93 15.70 -3.31
N VAL A 93 5.26 16.86 -3.41
CA VAL A 93 3.86 16.95 -3.83
C VAL A 93 3.65 16.37 -5.23
N LEU A 94 4.52 16.72 -6.19
CA LEU A 94 4.46 16.16 -7.54
C LEU A 94 4.69 14.64 -7.55
N ALA A 95 5.59 14.11 -6.71
CA ALA A 95 5.81 12.68 -6.59
C ALA A 95 4.56 11.92 -6.11
N ILE A 96 3.86 12.48 -5.12
CA ILE A 96 2.61 11.95 -4.59
C ILE A 96 1.53 11.97 -5.69
N PHE A 97 1.42 13.07 -6.43
CA PHE A 97 0.49 13.19 -7.56
C PHE A 97 0.75 12.12 -8.63
N TYR A 98 2.01 11.93 -9.06
CA TYR A 98 2.35 10.89 -10.03
C TYR A 98 2.04 9.49 -9.49
N PHE A 99 2.36 9.22 -8.21
CA PHE A 99 2.01 7.94 -7.62
C PHE A 99 0.50 7.69 -7.61
N ALA A 100 -0.30 8.70 -7.27
CA ALA A 100 -1.75 8.59 -7.15
C ALA A 100 -2.47 8.42 -8.50
N THR A 101 -1.93 9.02 -9.56
CA THR A 101 -2.51 8.98 -10.92
C THR A 101 -2.18 7.69 -11.68
N GLU A 102 -1.01 7.10 -11.46
CA GLU A 102 -0.53 5.92 -12.19
C GLU A 102 -1.22 4.62 -11.77
N SER A 103 -2.37 4.31 -12.39
CA SER A 103 -3.28 3.24 -11.96
C SER A 103 -2.70 1.81 -11.87
N LYS A 104 -1.60 1.51 -12.57
CA LYS A 104 -0.95 0.18 -12.57
C LYS A 104 0.28 0.09 -11.67
N GLY A 105 0.80 1.24 -11.21
CA GLY A 105 2.07 1.36 -10.51
C GLY A 105 3.00 2.35 -11.19
N LEU A 106 3.97 2.86 -10.43
CA LEU A 106 4.95 3.85 -10.88
C LEU A 106 6.36 3.31 -10.69
N SER A 107 7.11 3.20 -11.79
CA SER A 107 8.50 2.77 -11.75
C SER A 107 9.40 3.87 -11.20
N ALA A 108 10.46 3.48 -10.48
CA ALA A 108 11.44 4.42 -9.94
C ALA A 108 12.21 5.17 -11.04
N ILE A 109 12.44 4.53 -12.20
CA ILE A 109 13.07 5.17 -13.36
C ILE A 109 12.16 6.28 -13.91
N THR A 110 10.88 5.97 -14.11
CA THR A 110 9.88 6.94 -14.61
C THR A 110 9.78 8.13 -13.67
N LEU A 111 9.69 7.91 -12.35
CA LEU A 111 9.64 9.00 -11.38
C LEU A 111 10.95 9.81 -11.37
N SER A 112 12.09 9.15 -11.52
CA SER A 112 13.40 9.83 -11.56
C SER A 112 13.51 10.82 -12.72
N HIS A 113 12.97 10.45 -13.89
CA HIS A 113 12.92 11.33 -15.06
C HIS A 113 11.91 12.45 -14.87
N LYS A 114 10.68 12.13 -14.40
CA LYS A 114 9.62 13.13 -14.17
C LYS A 114 10.04 14.23 -13.18
N LEU A 115 10.80 13.89 -12.14
CA LEU A 115 11.25 14.85 -11.13
C LEU A 115 12.65 15.42 -11.37
N ASN A 116 13.36 14.92 -12.38
CA ASN A 116 14.79 15.14 -12.60
C ASN A 116 15.59 14.96 -11.29
N VAL A 117 15.61 13.72 -10.78
CA VAL A 117 16.37 13.30 -9.59
C VAL A 117 17.06 11.98 -9.87
N GLN A 118 18.07 11.64 -9.06
CA GLN A 118 18.72 10.34 -9.18
C GLN A 118 17.73 9.19 -8.92
N TYR A 119 17.87 8.08 -9.65
CA TYR A 119 17.11 6.84 -9.46
C TYR A 119 17.04 6.42 -7.99
N LYS A 120 18.17 6.48 -7.27
CA LYS A 120 18.29 6.14 -5.85
C LYS A 120 17.29 6.91 -4.97
N THR A 121 17.13 8.20 -5.25
CA THR A 121 16.17 9.08 -4.55
C THR A 121 14.73 8.70 -4.87
N ALA A 122 14.41 8.53 -6.15
CA ALA A 122 13.06 8.12 -6.58
C ALA A 122 12.66 6.75 -6.02
N TRP A 123 13.59 5.80 -5.99
CA TRP A 123 13.36 4.45 -5.45
C TRP A 123 13.05 4.48 -3.95
N VAL A 124 13.84 5.21 -3.16
CA VAL A 124 13.61 5.38 -1.72
C VAL A 124 12.28 6.08 -1.45
N LEU A 125 11.99 7.14 -2.21
CA LEU A 125 10.75 7.91 -2.05
C LEU A 125 9.51 7.04 -2.31
N LEU A 126 9.52 6.26 -3.40
CA LEU A 126 8.40 5.37 -3.72
C LEU A 126 8.21 4.29 -2.65
N HIS A 127 9.28 3.73 -2.09
CA HIS A 127 9.12 2.74 -1.02
C HIS A 127 8.65 3.35 0.29
N LYS A 128 9.06 4.57 0.63
CA LYS A 128 8.48 5.31 1.77
C LYS A 128 6.98 5.55 1.60
N PHE A 129 6.51 5.81 0.37
CA PHE A 129 5.06 5.88 0.10
C PHE A 129 4.37 4.55 0.36
N ARG A 130 4.94 3.44 -0.12
CA ARG A 130 4.37 2.10 0.09
C ARG A 130 4.36 1.70 1.56
N GLU A 131 5.42 2.02 2.30
CA GLU A 131 5.50 1.82 3.74
C GLU A 131 4.45 2.65 4.48
N SER A 132 4.22 3.90 4.06
CA SER A 132 3.14 4.73 4.61
C SER A 132 1.76 4.13 4.35
N LEU A 133 1.53 3.54 3.18
CA LEU A 133 0.28 2.85 2.87
C LEU A 133 0.10 1.57 3.71
N GLU A 134 1.16 0.82 3.94
CA GLU A 134 1.14 -0.36 4.81
C GLU A 134 0.85 0.01 6.26
N LYS A 135 1.52 1.04 6.80
CA LYS A 135 1.34 1.49 8.18
C LYS A 135 -0.03 2.14 8.43
N ALA A 136 -0.58 2.83 7.42
CA ALA A 136 -1.90 3.45 7.50
C ALA A 136 -3.06 2.45 7.29
N LYS A 137 -2.76 1.18 7.04
CA LYS A 137 -3.76 0.16 6.76
C LYS A 137 -4.58 -0.14 8.01
N ASP A 138 -5.89 -0.07 7.84
CA ASP A 138 -6.82 -0.59 8.84
C ASP A 138 -6.73 -2.13 8.84
N LEU A 139 -6.40 -2.72 9.99
CA LEU A 139 -6.36 -4.17 10.22
C LEU A 139 -7.52 -4.65 11.10
N THR A 140 -8.56 -3.85 11.30
CA THR A 140 -9.80 -4.32 11.94
C THR A 140 -10.38 -5.50 11.15
N PRO A 141 -10.92 -6.54 11.80
CA PRO A 141 -11.45 -7.69 11.08
C PRO A 141 -12.54 -7.33 10.06
N LEU A 142 -12.41 -7.86 8.85
CA LEU A 142 -13.40 -7.82 7.77
C LEU A 142 -14.66 -8.58 8.18
N ASN A 143 -15.79 -8.29 7.54
CA ASN A 143 -17.07 -8.92 7.86
C ASN A 143 -17.97 -9.07 6.63
N GLY A 144 -19.07 -9.81 6.79
CA GLY A 144 -20.03 -10.06 5.71
C GLY A 144 -19.46 -11.07 4.73
N GLU A 145 -19.41 -10.72 3.45
CA GLU A 145 -18.84 -11.58 2.40
C GLU A 145 -17.38 -11.21 2.14
N VAL A 146 -16.47 -12.17 2.35
CA VAL A 146 -15.02 -11.99 2.18
C VAL A 146 -14.47 -13.01 1.20
N HIS A 147 -13.80 -12.54 0.15
CA HIS A 147 -13.14 -13.39 -0.83
C HIS A 147 -11.67 -13.55 -0.45
N ILE A 148 -11.19 -14.79 -0.40
CA ILE A 148 -9.82 -15.14 -0.03
C ILE A 148 -9.20 -15.94 -1.18
N ASP A 149 -8.00 -15.54 -1.59
CA ASP A 149 -7.23 -16.26 -2.60
C ASP A 149 -5.74 -15.97 -2.45
N GLY A 150 -4.92 -16.87 -2.98
CA GLY A 150 -3.46 -16.82 -2.98
C GLY A 150 -2.87 -16.76 -4.39
N ALA A 151 -1.90 -15.88 -4.60
CA ALA A 151 -1.09 -15.91 -5.81
C ALA A 151 0.40 -16.04 -5.51
N TYR A 152 1.00 -17.09 -6.07
CA TYR A 152 2.44 -17.27 -6.03
C TYR A 152 3.18 -16.24 -6.86
N VAL A 153 4.20 -15.63 -6.25
CA VAL A 153 5.17 -14.76 -6.90
C VAL A 153 6.54 -15.41 -6.88
N ASN A 154 7.45 -14.90 -7.72
CA ASN A 154 8.81 -15.45 -7.88
C ASN A 154 8.83 -16.95 -8.26
N CYS A 155 7.78 -17.44 -8.90
CA CYS A 155 7.63 -18.84 -9.31
C CYS A 155 8.17 -19.13 -10.73
N TYR A 156 8.39 -18.09 -11.55
CA TYR A 156 8.86 -18.28 -12.93
C TYR A 156 10.29 -18.81 -12.98
N ILE A 157 10.44 -19.96 -13.63
CA ILE A 157 11.72 -20.60 -13.97
C ILE A 157 11.86 -20.61 -15.48
N ARG A 158 12.91 -19.94 -15.99
CA ARG A 158 13.19 -19.89 -17.42
C ARG A 158 13.46 -21.31 -17.96
N PRO A 159 12.71 -21.79 -18.96
CA PRO A 159 13.02 -23.07 -19.59
C PRO A 159 14.44 -23.07 -20.18
N LYS A 160 15.10 -24.23 -20.12
CA LYS A 160 16.28 -24.48 -20.96
C LYS A 160 15.86 -24.50 -22.43
N ASN A 161 16.74 -24.01 -23.30
CA ASN A 161 16.50 -23.91 -24.74
C ASN A 161 16.09 -25.27 -25.33
N PHE A 162 16.88 -26.31 -25.05
CA PHE A 162 16.62 -27.67 -25.52
C PHE A 162 15.56 -28.39 -24.70
N ARG A 163 14.57 -28.99 -25.38
CA ARG A 163 13.43 -29.69 -24.74
C ARG A 163 13.87 -30.81 -23.79
N HIS A 164 14.86 -31.62 -24.19
CA HIS A 164 15.37 -32.73 -23.37
C HIS A 164 16.09 -32.27 -22.08
N LYS A 165 16.50 -31.00 -21.99
CA LYS A 165 17.11 -30.41 -20.79
C LYS A 165 16.08 -29.70 -19.90
N ARG A 166 14.79 -29.72 -20.24
CA ARG A 166 13.75 -29.07 -19.45
C ARG A 166 13.42 -29.94 -18.23
N ILE A 167 13.47 -29.31 -17.07
CA ILE A 167 13.09 -29.92 -15.79
C ILE A 167 11.57 -29.83 -15.59
N ASP A 168 11.03 -30.80 -14.85
CA ASP A 168 9.63 -30.73 -14.38
C ASP A 168 9.51 -29.68 -13.26
N ARG A 169 8.96 -28.51 -13.61
CA ARG A 169 8.86 -27.35 -12.69
C ARG A 169 7.86 -27.57 -11.56
N ARG A 170 7.05 -28.62 -11.61
CA ARG A 170 6.09 -28.96 -10.54
C ARG A 170 6.80 -29.53 -9.31
N LYS A 171 7.93 -30.21 -9.50
CA LYS A 171 8.67 -30.86 -8.39
C LYS A 171 9.27 -29.82 -7.44
N LYS A 172 9.02 -29.96 -6.13
CA LYS A 172 9.46 -29.02 -5.07
C LYS A 172 10.96 -28.71 -5.14
N ARG A 173 11.81 -29.71 -5.40
CA ARG A 173 13.27 -29.55 -5.55
C ARG A 173 13.73 -28.58 -6.66
N TYR A 174 12.88 -28.33 -7.66
CA TYR A 174 13.18 -27.43 -8.77
C TYR A 174 12.49 -26.08 -8.62
N GLN A 175 11.64 -25.91 -7.60
CA GLN A 175 11.02 -24.62 -7.30
C GLN A 175 12.08 -23.66 -6.77
N ARG A 176 11.86 -22.37 -7.00
CA ARG A 176 12.79 -21.34 -6.54
C ARG A 176 12.71 -21.19 -5.02
N ALA A 177 13.85 -21.03 -4.37
CA ALA A 177 13.93 -20.78 -2.94
C ALA A 177 13.24 -19.47 -2.52
N ASP A 178 13.15 -18.49 -3.41
CA ASP A 178 12.46 -17.22 -3.19
C ASP A 178 10.99 -17.21 -3.61
N LYS A 179 10.44 -18.35 -4.04
CA LYS A 179 8.98 -18.51 -4.25
C LYS A 179 8.24 -18.19 -2.94
N SER A 180 7.17 -17.43 -3.04
CA SER A 180 6.29 -17.05 -1.93
C SER A 180 4.87 -16.82 -2.48
N CYS A 181 3.89 -16.66 -1.60
CA CYS A 181 2.51 -16.41 -1.95
C CYS A 181 2.02 -15.10 -1.31
N VAL A 182 1.32 -14.29 -2.09
CA VAL A 182 0.55 -13.15 -1.58
C VAL A 182 -0.87 -13.64 -1.38
N LEU A 183 -1.37 -13.57 -0.15
CA LEU A 183 -2.78 -13.80 0.17
C LEU A 183 -3.51 -12.45 0.16
N VAL A 184 -4.73 -12.44 -0.36
CA VAL A 184 -5.62 -11.27 -0.26
C VAL A 184 -6.93 -11.67 0.38
N PHE A 185 -7.42 -10.82 1.27
CA PHE A 185 -8.73 -10.89 1.90
C PHE A 185 -9.52 -9.67 1.43
N ARG A 186 -10.59 -9.87 0.67
CA ARG A 186 -11.37 -8.78 0.07
C ARG A 186 -12.80 -8.80 0.57
N GLN A 187 -13.17 -7.76 1.30
CA GLN A 187 -14.54 -7.57 1.75
C GLN A 187 -15.39 -7.01 0.62
N ARG A 188 -16.52 -7.65 0.34
CA ARG A 188 -17.53 -7.11 -0.57
C ARG A 188 -18.11 -5.82 0.01
N ALA A 189 -18.27 -4.81 -0.83
CA ALA A 189 -18.82 -3.54 -0.37
C ALA A 189 -20.24 -3.72 0.18
N ALA A 190 -20.50 -3.09 1.33
CA ALA A 190 -21.75 -3.23 2.09
C ALA A 190 -22.99 -2.87 1.25
N SER A 191 -22.86 -1.93 0.32
CA SER A 191 -23.90 -1.61 -0.66
C SER A 191 -23.35 -1.70 -2.09
N GLN A 192 -23.77 -2.73 -2.81
CA GLN A 192 -23.43 -2.91 -4.22
C GLN A 192 -24.09 -1.88 -5.14
N ALA A 193 -25.15 -1.22 -4.68
CA ALA A 193 -25.76 -0.08 -5.37
C ALA A 193 -24.82 1.14 -5.39
N VAL A 194 -24.09 1.36 -4.29
CA VAL A 194 -23.11 2.46 -4.16
C VAL A 194 -21.77 2.07 -4.78
N MET A 195 -21.27 0.87 -4.47
CA MET A 195 -19.98 0.39 -4.96
C MET A 195 -20.05 -1.06 -5.39
N LYS A 196 -20.05 -1.30 -6.71
CA LYS A 196 -19.89 -2.68 -7.21
C LYS A 196 -18.47 -3.20 -6.95
N GLY A 197 -18.38 -4.36 -6.31
CA GLY A 197 -17.15 -5.07 -5.97
C GLY A 197 -16.77 -4.92 -4.49
N ALA A 198 -15.46 -4.96 -4.21
CA ALA A 198 -14.90 -4.81 -2.86
C ALA A 198 -14.51 -3.35 -2.55
N ASP A 199 -14.74 -2.95 -1.30
CA ASP A 199 -14.39 -1.65 -0.72
C ASP A 199 -13.14 -1.68 0.17
N ARG A 200 -12.76 -2.85 0.67
CA ARG A 200 -11.60 -3.01 1.55
C ARG A 200 -10.83 -4.28 1.27
N SER A 201 -9.51 -4.15 1.13
CA SER A 201 -8.59 -5.25 0.87
C SER A 201 -7.48 -5.31 1.92
N ILE A 202 -7.28 -6.50 2.52
CA ILE A 202 -6.14 -6.79 3.40
C ILE A 202 -5.28 -7.85 2.74
N VAL A 203 -4.01 -7.54 2.51
CA VAL A 203 -3.01 -8.52 2.05
C VAL A 203 -2.14 -9.07 3.18
N ALA A 204 -1.70 -10.31 3.02
CA ALA A 204 -0.69 -10.99 3.83
C ALA A 204 0.32 -11.69 2.89
N VAL A 205 1.50 -12.05 3.41
CA VAL A 205 2.52 -12.78 2.64
C VAL A 205 2.83 -14.08 3.38
N VAL A 206 2.74 -15.21 2.68
CA VAL A 206 3.05 -16.54 3.21
C VAL A 206 4.07 -17.24 2.34
N LYS A 207 4.75 -18.25 2.87
CA LYS A 207 5.77 -18.98 2.11
C LYS A 207 5.13 -19.94 1.11
N GLU A 208 4.13 -20.67 1.58
CA GLU A 208 3.25 -21.57 0.85
C GLU A 208 1.88 -21.53 1.49
N GLU A 209 0.83 -21.81 0.71
CA GLU A 209 -0.53 -21.91 1.23
C GLU A 209 -0.64 -23.20 2.05
N ASN A 210 -0.56 -23.06 3.36
CA ASN A 210 -0.73 -24.16 4.31
C ASN A 210 -1.90 -23.86 5.25
N THR A 211 -2.52 -24.92 5.76
CA THR A 211 -3.74 -24.84 6.55
C THR A 211 -3.60 -23.96 7.79
N GLN A 212 -2.45 -24.00 8.47
CA GLN A 212 -2.22 -23.25 9.70
C GLN A 212 -2.16 -21.74 9.43
N ASP A 213 -1.30 -21.30 8.50
CA ASP A 213 -1.19 -19.88 8.15
C ASP A 213 -2.52 -19.29 7.67
N ILE A 214 -3.28 -20.05 6.87
CA ILE A 214 -4.59 -19.62 6.36
C ILE A 214 -5.59 -19.48 7.52
N LEU A 215 -5.64 -20.45 8.42
CA LEU A 215 -6.53 -20.41 9.58
C LEU A 215 -6.19 -19.22 10.48
N ASP A 216 -4.93 -19.07 10.86
CA ASP A 216 -4.47 -18.00 11.77
C ASP A 216 -4.70 -16.60 11.19
N LEU A 217 -4.39 -16.41 9.90
CA LEU A 217 -4.64 -15.14 9.22
C LEU A 217 -6.13 -14.87 9.09
N THR A 218 -6.95 -15.88 8.77
CA THR A 218 -8.40 -15.71 8.63
C THR A 218 -9.02 -15.35 9.97
N GLN A 219 -8.69 -16.06 11.05
CA GLN A 219 -9.17 -15.75 12.41
C GLN A 219 -8.74 -14.35 12.86
N ARG A 220 -7.53 -13.90 12.48
CA ARG A 220 -7.07 -12.55 12.79
C ARG A 220 -7.81 -11.46 12.02
N LEU A 221 -8.15 -11.73 10.76
CA LEU A 221 -8.56 -10.71 9.77
C LEU A 221 -10.03 -10.76 9.38
N VAL A 222 -10.78 -11.78 9.76
CA VAL A 222 -12.18 -11.98 9.37
C VAL A 222 -13.01 -12.31 10.61
N LYS A 223 -14.08 -11.55 10.85
CA LYS A 223 -14.99 -11.77 11.98
C LYS A 223 -15.65 -13.16 11.88
N PRO A 224 -15.85 -13.86 13.01
CA PRO A 224 -16.68 -15.06 13.03
C PRO A 224 -18.06 -14.83 12.40
N ASN A 225 -18.67 -15.88 11.84
CA ASN A 225 -19.95 -15.83 11.13
C ASN A 225 -19.95 -15.01 9.82
N SER A 226 -18.76 -14.70 9.27
CA SER A 226 -18.67 -14.16 7.90
C SER A 226 -18.75 -15.28 6.87
N THR A 227 -19.25 -14.94 5.68
CA THR A 227 -19.27 -15.82 4.51
C THR A 227 -17.93 -15.69 3.78
N ILE A 228 -17.23 -16.80 3.61
CA ILE A 228 -15.93 -16.84 2.92
C ILE A 228 -16.12 -17.47 1.55
N HIS A 229 -15.61 -16.78 0.52
CA HIS A 229 -15.48 -17.32 -0.82
C HIS A 229 -14.01 -17.62 -1.10
N ALA A 230 -13.69 -18.88 -1.41
CA ALA A 230 -12.32 -19.32 -1.69
C ALA A 230 -12.26 -20.24 -2.92
N ASP A 231 -11.04 -20.58 -3.34
CA ASP A 231 -10.81 -21.60 -4.35
C ASP A 231 -10.90 -23.03 -3.74
N GLU A 232 -10.57 -24.06 -4.54
CA GLU A 232 -10.58 -25.46 -4.10
C GLU A 232 -9.29 -25.91 -3.41
N ASN A 233 -8.40 -25.01 -3.01
CA ASN A 233 -7.17 -25.41 -2.35
C ASN A 233 -7.48 -26.07 -0.98
N PRO A 234 -7.00 -27.30 -0.71
CA PRO A 234 -7.26 -28.01 0.56
C PRO A 234 -6.80 -27.24 1.80
N ALA A 235 -5.90 -26.27 1.65
CA ALA A 235 -5.46 -25.42 2.75
C ALA A 235 -6.64 -24.60 3.37
N TYR A 236 -7.75 -24.41 2.66
CA TYR A 236 -8.97 -23.75 3.16
C TYR A 236 -9.95 -24.70 3.86
N ASP A 237 -9.71 -26.02 3.93
CA ASP A 237 -10.62 -27.03 4.50
C ASP A 237 -10.99 -26.75 5.96
N SER A 238 -10.02 -26.29 6.74
CA SER A 238 -10.21 -25.96 8.15
C SER A 238 -11.18 -24.79 8.38
N LEU A 239 -11.38 -23.91 7.38
CA LEU A 239 -12.26 -22.75 7.52
C LEU A 239 -13.74 -23.15 7.59
N ALA A 240 -14.11 -24.30 7.01
CA ALA A 240 -15.50 -24.78 7.03
C ALA A 240 -16.03 -25.07 8.45
N PHE A 241 -15.13 -25.29 9.42
CA PHE A 241 -15.52 -25.49 10.83
C PHE A 241 -15.82 -24.18 11.57
N HIS A 242 -15.45 -23.03 11.01
CA HIS A 242 -15.51 -21.73 11.70
C HIS A 242 -16.30 -20.67 10.93
N TYR A 243 -16.51 -20.86 9.64
CA TYR A 243 -17.10 -19.89 8.72
C TYR A 243 -18.07 -20.58 7.74
N ASP A 244 -18.97 -19.78 7.19
CA ASP A 244 -19.80 -20.20 6.06
C ASP A 244 -18.94 -20.18 4.78
N LEU A 245 -18.34 -21.32 4.45
CA LEU A 245 -17.34 -21.44 3.38
C LEU A 245 -17.98 -21.90 2.07
N TRP A 246 -17.83 -21.06 1.05
CA TRP A 246 -18.24 -21.34 -0.32
C TRP A 246 -17.01 -21.44 -1.23
N ARG A 247 -17.02 -22.43 -2.12
CA ARG A 247 -15.90 -22.71 -3.03
C ARG A 247 -16.35 -22.68 -4.48
N VAL A 248 -15.45 -22.26 -5.36
CA VAL A 248 -15.68 -22.29 -6.81
C VAL A 248 -14.62 -23.15 -7.49
N ASN A 249 -15.10 -24.12 -8.24
CA ASN A 249 -14.26 -24.89 -9.14
C ASN A 249 -14.09 -24.15 -10.47
N HIS A 250 -13.02 -23.37 -10.60
CA HIS A 250 -12.72 -22.64 -11.84
C HIS A 250 -12.40 -23.53 -13.06
N SER A 251 -12.22 -24.84 -12.88
CA SER A 251 -12.06 -25.77 -14.01
C SER A 251 -13.39 -26.23 -14.60
N LEU A 252 -14.49 -26.07 -13.86
CA LEU A 252 -15.84 -26.43 -14.29
C LEU A 252 -16.69 -25.19 -14.56
N GLU A 253 -16.61 -24.16 -13.71
CA GLU A 253 -17.54 -23.02 -13.73
C GLU A 253 -16.86 -21.69 -13.37
N TYR A 254 -17.21 -20.61 -14.10
CA TYR A 254 -16.74 -19.24 -13.82
C TYR A 254 -17.51 -18.59 -12.64
N CYS A 255 -18.75 -19.03 -12.45
CA CYS A 255 -19.65 -18.68 -11.37
C CYS A 255 -20.57 -19.89 -11.19
N SER A 256 -20.80 -20.36 -9.96
CA SER A 256 -21.75 -21.45 -9.76
C SER A 256 -23.17 -21.01 -10.09
N ILE A 257 -24.07 -21.97 -10.29
CA ILE A 257 -25.51 -21.73 -10.45
C ILE A 257 -26.07 -20.95 -9.25
N ASP A 258 -25.49 -21.16 -8.06
CA ASP A 258 -25.84 -20.47 -6.81
C ASP A 258 -25.20 -19.07 -6.66
N GLY A 259 -24.48 -18.59 -7.69
CA GLY A 259 -23.88 -17.26 -7.70
C GLY A 259 -22.53 -17.16 -6.98
N ILE A 260 -21.90 -18.29 -6.62
CA ILE A 260 -20.62 -18.32 -5.91
C ILE A 260 -19.51 -17.91 -6.89
N THR A 261 -18.74 -16.89 -6.52
CA THR A 261 -17.57 -16.43 -7.29
C THR A 261 -16.40 -16.11 -6.36
N ASN A 262 -15.17 -16.10 -6.90
CA ASN A 262 -13.98 -15.54 -6.25
C ASN A 262 -13.47 -14.27 -6.96
N ASN A 263 -14.38 -13.61 -7.71
CA ASN A 263 -14.07 -12.53 -8.64
C ASN A 263 -13.41 -11.32 -7.96
N LEU A 264 -13.70 -11.09 -6.67
CA LEU A 264 -13.08 -9.99 -5.94
C LEU A 264 -11.58 -10.27 -5.81
N ALA A 265 -11.18 -11.44 -5.32
CA ALA A 265 -9.77 -11.74 -5.15
C ALA A 265 -9.03 -11.86 -6.51
N GLU A 266 -9.66 -12.48 -7.51
CA GLU A 266 -9.13 -12.56 -8.86
C GLU A 266 -8.83 -11.17 -9.47
N SER A 267 -9.74 -10.20 -9.29
CA SER A 267 -9.54 -8.85 -9.83
C SER A 267 -8.33 -8.13 -9.20
N PHE A 268 -8.03 -8.42 -7.92
CA PHE A 268 -6.81 -7.94 -7.28
C PHE A 268 -5.57 -8.58 -7.92
N PHE A 269 -5.56 -9.92 -8.07
CA PHE A 269 -4.40 -10.61 -8.65
C PHE A 269 -4.19 -10.31 -10.12
N ALA A 270 -5.25 -10.05 -10.86
CA ALA A 270 -5.17 -9.57 -12.22
C ALA A 270 -4.43 -8.22 -12.29
N ARG A 271 -4.55 -7.35 -11.28
CA ARG A 271 -3.78 -6.10 -11.19
C ARG A 271 -2.34 -6.35 -10.71
N LEU A 272 -2.15 -7.19 -9.69
CA LEU A 272 -0.82 -7.54 -9.16
C LEU A 272 0.07 -8.15 -10.25
N ARG A 273 -0.43 -9.13 -11.00
CA ARG A 273 0.30 -9.78 -12.10
C ARG A 273 0.69 -8.78 -13.20
N ARG A 274 -0.19 -7.85 -13.56
CA ARG A 274 0.13 -6.78 -14.53
C ARG A 274 1.21 -5.84 -14.02
N ALA A 275 1.19 -5.50 -12.74
CA ALA A 275 2.23 -4.68 -12.11
C ALA A 275 3.59 -5.41 -12.09
N ILE A 276 3.60 -6.71 -11.77
CA ILE A 276 4.80 -7.56 -11.81
C ILE A 276 5.36 -7.59 -13.23
N THR A 277 4.56 -7.95 -14.24
CA THR A 277 5.05 -8.13 -15.61
C THR A 277 5.41 -6.83 -16.30
N GLY A 278 4.63 -5.76 -16.06
CA GLY A 278 4.70 -4.53 -16.85
C GLY A 278 5.41 -3.34 -16.20
N ILE A 279 5.48 -3.26 -14.86
CA ILE A 279 6.02 -2.08 -14.16
C ILE A 279 7.28 -2.43 -13.37
N TYR A 280 7.24 -3.50 -12.58
CA TYR A 280 8.28 -3.78 -11.60
C TYR A 280 9.28 -4.85 -12.05
N HIS A 281 8.84 -5.79 -12.90
CA HIS A 281 9.59 -6.95 -13.43
C HIS A 281 10.14 -7.95 -12.39
N LYS A 282 10.54 -7.48 -11.20
CA LYS A 282 11.07 -8.28 -10.10
C LYS A 282 10.62 -7.70 -8.75
N MET A 283 9.79 -8.45 -8.03
CA MET A 283 9.40 -8.15 -6.65
C MET A 283 10.12 -9.10 -5.71
N ASN A 284 11.22 -8.66 -5.10
CA ASN A 284 11.87 -9.42 -4.04
C ASN A 284 10.91 -9.53 -2.84
N ASN A 285 10.84 -10.72 -2.20
CA ASN A 285 10.05 -10.97 -0.99
C ASN A 285 10.23 -9.88 0.07
N LYS A 286 11.44 -9.36 0.23
CA LYS A 286 11.79 -8.25 1.13
C LYS A 286 10.88 -7.01 1.02
N TYR A 287 10.37 -6.73 -0.17
CA TYR A 287 9.51 -5.58 -0.47
C TYR A 287 8.12 -6.01 -0.96
N LEU A 288 7.83 -7.31 -0.95
CA LEU A 288 6.61 -7.85 -1.55
C LEU A 288 5.36 -7.31 -0.85
N MET A 289 5.38 -7.20 0.48
CA MET A 289 4.29 -6.62 1.25
C MET A 289 4.01 -5.17 0.84
N PHE A 290 5.05 -4.35 0.65
CA PHE A 290 4.92 -2.97 0.16
C PHE A 290 4.25 -2.89 -1.21
N TYR A 291 4.64 -3.77 -2.15
CA TYR A 291 4.01 -3.80 -3.46
C TYR A 291 2.56 -4.33 -3.40
N ALA A 292 2.29 -5.36 -2.61
CA ALA A 292 0.95 -5.91 -2.44
C ALA A 292 0.00 -4.87 -1.82
N ASN A 293 0.44 -4.14 -0.80
CA ASN A 293 -0.32 -3.05 -0.19
C ASN A 293 -0.53 -1.87 -1.16
N GLU A 294 0.44 -1.53 -2.01
CA GLU A 294 0.20 -0.55 -3.08
C GLU A 294 -0.93 -1.01 -4.01
N ILE A 295 -0.91 -2.27 -4.45
CA ILE A 295 -1.96 -2.81 -5.33
C ILE A 295 -3.32 -2.82 -4.61
N ALA A 296 -3.37 -3.16 -3.32
CA ALA A 296 -4.58 -3.12 -2.52
C ALA A 296 -5.13 -1.69 -2.41
N TRP A 297 -4.27 -0.70 -2.16
CA TRP A 297 -4.66 0.70 -2.12
C TRP A 297 -5.19 1.20 -3.47
N ARG A 298 -4.50 0.89 -4.57
CA ARG A 298 -5.00 1.22 -5.93
C ARG A 298 -6.32 0.50 -6.22
N GLU A 299 -6.39 -0.73 -5.73
CA GLU A 299 -7.51 -1.64 -5.54
C GLU A 299 -8.84 -0.95 -5.19
N ASP A 300 -8.82 -0.53 -3.93
CA ASP A 300 -9.92 0.01 -3.15
C ASP A 300 -10.25 1.44 -3.57
N ASN A 301 -9.23 2.21 -3.95
CA ASN A 301 -9.40 3.60 -4.39
C ASN A 301 -9.70 3.73 -5.88
N ARG A 302 -9.93 2.64 -6.62
CA ARG A 302 -10.04 2.69 -8.10
C ARG A 302 -11.14 3.65 -8.61
N ARG A 303 -12.19 3.85 -7.82
CA ARG A 303 -13.35 4.72 -8.08
C ARG A 303 -13.28 6.11 -7.45
N LYS A 304 -12.21 6.44 -6.72
CA LYS A 304 -12.01 7.79 -6.21
C LYS A 304 -11.41 8.71 -7.26
N SER A 305 -11.71 10.00 -7.17
CA SER A 305 -11.09 11.06 -7.97
C SER A 305 -9.58 11.13 -7.74
N VAL A 306 -8.87 11.81 -8.63
CA VAL A 306 -7.42 12.03 -8.47
C VAL A 306 -7.13 12.84 -7.20
N LYS A 307 -7.98 13.83 -6.89
CA LYS A 307 -7.86 14.67 -5.69
C LYS A 307 -7.94 13.85 -4.42
N GLU A 308 -8.97 13.02 -4.28
CA GLU A 308 -9.14 12.16 -3.09
C GLU A 308 -7.98 11.18 -2.89
N LYS A 309 -7.47 10.58 -3.97
CA LYS A 309 -6.30 9.69 -3.90
C LYS A 309 -5.05 10.43 -3.45
N PHE A 310 -4.84 11.62 -4.01
CA PHE A 310 -3.71 12.47 -3.66
C PHE A 310 -3.77 12.86 -2.18
N GLU A 311 -4.91 13.38 -1.72
CA GLU A 311 -5.12 13.80 -0.33
C GLU A 311 -4.97 12.62 0.64
N GLN A 312 -5.54 11.46 0.30
CA GLN A 312 -5.39 10.25 1.12
C GLN A 312 -3.93 9.82 1.25
N LEU A 313 -3.19 9.73 0.14
CA LEU A 313 -1.78 9.34 0.16
C LEU A 313 -0.92 10.38 0.90
N LEU A 314 -1.19 11.67 0.66
CA LEU A 314 -0.51 12.77 1.33
C LEU A 314 -0.71 12.69 2.85
N LYS A 315 -1.96 12.48 3.30
CA LYS A 315 -2.28 12.28 4.71
C LYS A 315 -1.57 11.07 5.29
N CYS A 316 -1.52 9.93 4.60
CA CYS A 316 -0.76 8.77 5.06
C CYS A 316 0.73 9.11 5.24
N CYS A 317 1.35 9.77 4.26
CA CYS A 317 2.77 10.13 4.31
C CYS A 317 3.10 11.10 5.46
N LEU A 318 2.23 12.10 5.69
CA LEU A 318 2.44 13.12 6.73
C LEU A 318 2.16 12.63 8.15
N ASN A 319 1.44 11.53 8.31
CA ASN A 319 1.16 10.90 9.60
C ASN A 319 1.99 9.63 9.87
N THR A 320 2.82 9.22 8.90
CA THR A 320 3.71 8.06 9.07
C THR A 320 5.06 8.53 9.60
N LEU A 321 5.51 7.93 10.70
CA LEU A 321 6.80 8.21 11.33
C LEU A 321 7.99 7.93 10.38
N PRO A 322 9.17 8.53 10.66
CA PRO A 322 10.36 8.34 9.83
C PRO A 322 10.70 6.85 9.63
N SER A 323 10.98 6.48 8.38
CA SER A 323 11.25 5.08 8.01
C SER A 323 12.57 4.57 8.57
N ARG A 324 12.51 3.53 9.41
CA ARG A 324 13.71 2.80 9.86
C ARG A 324 14.42 2.09 8.71
N ASP A 325 13.67 1.57 7.75
CA ASP A 325 14.21 0.73 6.68
C ASP A 325 14.82 1.55 5.54
N PHE A 326 14.33 2.78 5.32
CA PHE A 326 14.69 3.58 4.15
C PHE A 326 15.55 4.80 4.44
N ILE A 327 15.67 5.24 5.70
CA ILE A 327 16.64 6.27 6.09
C ILE A 327 18.05 5.67 5.98
N GLY A 328 18.95 6.37 5.27
CA GLY A 328 20.31 5.86 5.05
C GLY A 328 20.38 4.59 4.18
N TYR A 329 19.33 4.26 3.42
CA TYR A 329 19.27 2.98 2.69
C TYR A 329 20.45 2.76 1.73
N TRP A 330 20.90 3.82 1.06
CA TRP A 330 22.03 3.77 0.13
C TRP A 330 23.39 3.96 0.83
N GLN A 331 23.41 4.19 2.14
CA GLN A 331 24.59 4.35 2.98
C GLN A 331 24.93 3.08 3.78
N GLY A 332 24.17 2.00 3.61
CA GLY A 332 24.44 0.71 4.25
C GLY A 332 23.25 0.16 5.03
N ASN A 333 22.30 1.00 5.43
CA ASN A 333 21.07 0.53 6.06
C ASN A 333 20.24 -0.29 5.06
N LYS A 334 19.77 -1.47 5.45
CA LYS A 334 18.93 -2.32 4.61
C LYS A 334 17.79 -2.86 5.47
N LYS A 335 16.59 -2.89 4.87
CA LYS A 335 15.43 -3.59 5.44
C LYS A 335 15.81 -5.02 5.87
N ALA A 336 15.16 -5.60 6.87
CA ALA A 336 15.32 -7.01 7.21
C ALA A 336 14.78 -7.93 6.09
N GLU A 337 14.97 -9.25 6.24
CA GLU A 337 14.31 -10.22 5.36
C GLU A 337 12.80 -10.24 5.56
N ALA A 338 12.08 -10.82 4.59
CA ALA A 338 10.63 -10.88 4.64
C ALA A 338 10.13 -11.78 5.79
N LEU A 339 9.12 -11.30 6.50
CA LEU A 339 8.34 -12.11 7.43
C LEU A 339 7.15 -12.74 6.70
N PHE A 340 6.73 -13.90 7.16
CA PHE A 340 5.66 -14.70 6.56
C PHE A 340 4.57 -15.03 7.60
N GLY A 341 3.38 -15.41 7.13
CA GLY A 341 2.27 -15.79 8.01
C GLY A 341 1.73 -14.58 8.78
N LEU A 342 1.30 -14.81 10.02
CA LEU A 342 0.78 -13.75 10.90
C LEU A 342 1.81 -12.63 11.14
N ALA A 343 3.09 -12.98 11.23
CA ALA A 343 4.19 -12.03 11.39
C ALA A 343 4.37 -11.11 10.18
N SER A 344 3.81 -11.45 9.01
CA SER A 344 3.82 -10.53 7.86
C SER A 344 2.95 -9.30 8.07
N LEU A 345 1.98 -9.33 8.99
CA LEU A 345 1.07 -8.22 9.28
C LEU A 345 1.65 -7.19 10.26
N THR A 346 2.71 -7.52 10.99
CA THR A 346 3.28 -6.63 11.99
C THR A 346 4.12 -5.55 11.31
N ALA A 347 3.58 -4.33 11.24
CA ALA A 347 4.36 -3.15 10.92
C ALA A 347 5.45 -2.99 12.00
N SER A 348 6.72 -2.95 11.59
CA SER A 348 7.87 -2.75 12.47
C SER A 348 7.64 -1.57 13.43
N ASN A 349 7.62 -1.87 14.74
CA ASN A 349 7.46 -0.93 15.87
C ASN A 349 8.34 0.33 15.77
N ASP A 350 7.75 1.44 16.22
CA ASP A 350 8.02 2.83 15.81
C ASP A 350 8.70 3.70 16.88
N SER A 351 9.41 3.14 17.87
CA SER A 351 9.82 3.91 19.06
C SER A 351 11.19 4.60 19.03
N HIS A 352 12.04 4.42 18.01
CA HIS A 352 13.43 4.91 18.12
C HIS A 352 13.63 6.40 17.77
N TYR A 353 12.71 7.03 17.04
CA TYR A 353 12.86 8.42 16.59
C TYR A 353 12.37 9.48 17.60
N LEU A 354 11.85 9.06 18.75
CA LEU A 354 11.48 9.97 19.84
C LEU A 354 12.66 10.32 20.76
N ASN A 355 13.77 9.58 20.66
CA ASN A 355 14.93 9.77 21.53
C ASN A 355 16.16 10.39 20.83
N ALA A 356 16.06 10.74 19.55
CA ALA A 356 17.20 11.26 18.79
C ALA A 356 16.79 12.40 17.83
N ALA A 357 16.56 13.59 18.38
CA ALA A 357 16.76 14.87 17.70
C ALA A 357 16.72 16.04 18.71
#